data_AF-A0A9X1HHL5-F1
#
_entry.id   AF-A0A9X1HHL5-F1
#
_cell.length_a   1.000
_cell.length_b   1.000
_cell.length_c   1.000
_cell.angle_alpha   90.00
_cell.angle_beta   90.00
_cell.angle_gamma   90.00
#
_symmetry.space_group_name_H-M   'P 1'
#
loop_
_entity.id
_entity.type
_entity.pdbx_description
1 polymer ?
#
loop_
_entity_poly.entity_id
_entity_poly.type
_entity_poly.pdbx_seq_one_letter_code
_entity_poly.pdbx_strand_id
1 'polypeptide(L)'
;MYLHTYESGHLYFSETRAWMALIMGSAMAVIMLLYMLPMYTNRKANIGILLGSVILFSVSLWLVRSQTTVQDVSWMKAMIPHHSIAILTSERAEISDSRVRSLADRIIEAQREEIAEMKALIDDLESRE
;
A
#
# COMPACT_ATOMS: atom_id res chain seq x y z
N MET A 1 0.48 -6.69 2.51
CA MET A 1 -0.77 -5.89 2.46
C MET A 1 -1.63 -6.20 1.21
N TYR A 2 -1.75 -7.46 0.77
CA TYR A 2 -2.59 -7.82 -0.40
C TYR A 2 -3.79 -8.70 -0.04
N LEU A 3 -3.88 -9.16 1.20
CA LEU A 3 -4.91 -10.09 1.68
C LEU A 3 -6.34 -9.48 1.72
N HIS A 4 -6.46 -8.18 1.49
CA HIS A 4 -7.73 -7.44 1.49
C HIS A 4 -8.11 -6.93 0.09
N THR A 5 -7.41 -7.38 -0.95
CA THR A 5 -7.83 -7.18 -2.34
C THR A 5 -9.02 -8.11 -2.63
N TYR A 6 -10.12 -7.59 -3.19
CA TYR A 6 -11.39 -8.30 -3.41
C TYR A 6 -11.25 -9.50 -4.37
N GLU A 7 -10.51 -9.30 -5.48
CA GLU A 7 -10.29 -10.32 -6.51
C GLU A 7 -8.80 -10.57 -6.74
N SER A 8 -8.44 -11.82 -7.06
CA SER A 8 -7.06 -12.19 -7.38
C SER A 8 -6.53 -11.46 -8.62
N GLY A 9 -7.39 -11.18 -9.60
CA GLY A 9 -7.06 -10.40 -10.80
C GLY A 9 -6.80 -8.91 -10.54
N HIS A 10 -6.88 -8.45 -9.29
CA HIS A 10 -6.52 -7.10 -8.86
C HIS A 10 -5.17 -7.07 -8.13
N LEU A 11 -4.42 -8.17 -8.10
CA LEU A 11 -3.11 -8.24 -7.44
C LEU A 11 -2.00 -7.69 -8.34
N TYR A 12 -1.61 -6.46 -8.05
CA TYR A 12 -0.52 -5.78 -8.75
C TYR A 12 0.52 -5.26 -7.75
N PHE A 13 1.79 -5.25 -8.16
CA PHE A 13 2.86 -4.65 -7.36
C PHE A 13 2.65 -3.13 -7.21
N SER A 14 2.99 -2.60 -6.04
CA SER A 14 2.91 -1.18 -5.73
C SER A 14 4.13 -0.74 -4.94
N GLU A 15 4.86 0.22 -5.49
CA GLU A 15 6.00 0.87 -4.84
C GLU A 15 5.59 1.55 -3.54
N THR A 16 4.48 2.30 -3.55
CA THR A 16 3.91 2.93 -2.35
C THR A 16 3.66 1.92 -1.23
N ARG A 17 3.11 0.73 -1.55
CA ARG A 17 2.93 -0.33 -0.53
C ARG A 17 4.26 -0.90 -0.03
N ALA A 18 5.26 -1.03 -0.90
CA ALA A 18 6.60 -1.47 -0.50
C ALA A 18 7.25 -0.45 0.45
N TRP A 19 7.19 0.84 0.14
CA TRP A 19 7.70 1.91 1.01
C TRP A 19 6.97 1.97 2.35
N MET A 20 5.64 1.81 2.37
CA MET A 20 4.89 1.73 3.62
C MET A 20 5.28 0.50 4.47
N ALA A 21 5.56 -0.64 3.83
CA ALA A 21 6.06 -1.81 4.54
C ALA A 21 7.43 -1.56 5.19
N LEU A 22 8.34 -0.85 4.51
CA LEU A 22 9.64 -0.48 5.07
C LEU A 22 9.51 0.54 6.22
N ILE A 23 8.59 1.49 6.13
CA ILE A 23 8.29 2.44 7.21
C ILE A 23 7.81 1.68 8.46
N MET A 24 6.84 0.78 8.31
CA MET A 24 6.35 -0.02 9.44
C MET A 24 7.46 -0.91 10.01
N GLY A 25 8.21 -1.62 9.16
CA GLY A 25 9.28 -2.51 9.59
C GLY A 25 10.42 -1.78 10.31
N SER A 26 10.84 -0.61 9.81
CA SER A 26 11.88 0.21 10.44
C SER A 26 11.42 0.80 11.78
N ALA A 27 10.18 1.28 11.88
CA ALA A 27 9.62 1.76 13.14
C ALA A 27 9.52 0.62 14.18
N MET A 28 9.04 -0.56 13.76
CA MET A 28 8.98 -1.74 14.62
C MET A 28 10.37 -2.18 15.10
N ALA A 29 11.37 -2.19 14.23
CA ALA A 29 12.74 -2.54 14.60
C ALA A 29 13.29 -1.63 15.70
N VAL A 30 13.04 -0.32 15.61
CA VAL A 30 13.43 0.65 16.66
C VAL A 30 12.71 0.34 17.97
N ILE A 31 11.38 0.20 17.95
CA ILE A 31 10.58 -0.05 19.15
C ILE A 31 11.01 -1.35 19.83
N MET A 32 11.17 -2.43 19.06
CA MET A 32 11.58 -3.73 19.57
C MET A 32 12.98 -3.69 20.18
N LEU A 33 13.94 -3.06 19.49
CA LEU A 33 15.30 -2.95 19.98
C LEU A 33 15.37 -2.15 21.29
N LEU A 34 14.61 -1.05 21.40
CA LEU A 34 14.57 -0.25 22.63
C LEU A 34 13.91 -1.00 23.79
N TYR A 35 12.83 -1.73 23.53
CA TYR A 35 12.15 -2.55 24.55
C TYR A 35 13.04 -3.69 25.05
N MET A 36 13.76 -4.34 24.14
CA MET A 36 14.61 -5.50 24.42
C MET A 36 16.07 -5.13 24.70
N LEU A 37 16.38 -3.84 24.86
CA LEU A 37 17.75 -3.33 24.96
C LEU A 37 18.61 -4.05 26.02
N PRO A 38 18.08 -4.40 27.23
CA PRO A 38 18.87 -5.12 28.23
C PRO A 38 19.32 -6.53 27.81
N MET A 39 18.64 -7.16 26.85
CA MET A 39 18.97 -8.51 26.37
C MET A 39 20.06 -8.51 25.28
N TYR A 40 20.32 -7.37 24.63
CA TYR A 40 21.26 -7.28 23.51
C TYR A 40 22.57 -6.62 23.95
N THR A 41 23.61 -7.43 24.18
CA THR A 41 24.90 -6.99 24.73
C THR A 41 25.85 -6.36 23.69
N ASN A 42 25.68 -6.65 22.40
CA ASN A 42 26.54 -6.09 21.35
C ASN A 42 26.13 -4.66 20.98
N ARG A 43 26.74 -3.68 21.67
CA ARG A 43 26.46 -2.26 21.48
C ARG A 43 26.66 -1.75 20.05
N LYS A 44 27.66 -2.26 19.31
CA LYS A 44 27.91 -1.85 17.92
C LYS A 44 26.79 -2.31 17.00
N ALA A 45 26.34 -3.56 17.15
CA ALA A 45 25.21 -4.08 16.39
C ALA A 45 23.92 -3.31 16.68
N ASN A 46 23.65 -3.03 17.97
CA ASN A 46 22.46 -2.26 18.37
C ASN A 46 22.45 -0.86 17.76
N ILE A 47 23.58 -0.15 17.82
CA ILE A 47 23.70 1.18 17.19
C ILE A 47 23.53 1.09 15.67
N GLY A 48 24.14 0.07 15.04
CA GLY A 48 23.98 -0.17 13.60
C GLY A 48 22.53 -0.41 13.18
N ILE A 49 21.80 -1.25 13.92
CA ILE A 49 20.37 -1.51 13.67
C ILE A 49 19.56 -0.22 13.86
N LEU A 50 19.82 0.54 14.92
CA LEU A 50 19.08 1.78 15.19
C LEU A 50 19.31 2.82 14.09
N LEU A 51 20.57 3.11 13.75
CA LEU A 51 20.91 4.07 12.69
C LEU A 51 20.38 3.61 11.33
N GLY A 52 20.57 2.34 10.98
CA GLY A 52 20.04 1.77 9.75
C GLY A 52 18.51 1.89 9.67
N SER A 53 17.81 1.63 10.78
CA SER A 53 16.35 1.77 10.83
C SER A 53 15.90 3.21 10.65
N VAL A 54 16.56 4.18 11.30
CA VAL A 54 16.24 5.61 11.15
C VAL A 54 16.47 6.11 9.73
N ILE A 55 17.57 5.69 9.09
CA ILE A 55 17.87 6.05 7.70
C ILE A 55 16.83 5.42 6.76
N LEU A 56 16.55 4.12 6.91
CA LEU A 56 15.57 3.41 6.10
C LEU A 56 14.18 4.02 6.23
N PHE A 57 13.76 4.37 7.45
CA PHE A 57 12.52 5.09 7.72
C PHE A 57 12.47 6.42 6.97
N SER A 58 13.53 7.24 7.11
CA SER A 58 13.58 8.59 6.54
C SER A 58 13.53 8.56 5.01
N VAL A 59 14.30 7.67 4.38
CA VAL A 59 14.30 7.49 2.92
C VAL A 59 12.95 6.97 2.42
N SER A 60 12.38 5.95 3.09
CA SER A 60 11.08 5.39 2.69
C SER A 60 9.95 6.42 2.86
N LEU A 61 9.99 7.22 3.93
CA LEU A 61 9.04 8.31 4.14
C LEU A 61 9.17 9.39 3.07
N TRP A 62 10.40 9.75 2.68
CA TRP A 62 10.61 10.67 1.59
C TRP A 62 10.05 10.14 0.27
N LEU A 63 10.39 8.90 -0.12
CA LEU A 63 9.89 8.27 -1.35
C LEU A 63 8.36 8.23 -1.41
N VAL A 64 7.72 7.84 -0.31
CA VAL A 64 6.27 7.73 -0.28
C VAL A 64 5.57 9.08 -0.26
N ARG A 65 6.23 10.14 0.24
CA ARG A 65 5.67 11.50 0.23
C ARG A 65 5.95 12.24 -1.07
N SER A 66 7.07 11.96 -1.73
CA SER A 66 7.46 12.61 -2.98
C SER A 66 6.76 12.00 -4.19
N GLN A 67 6.44 10.70 -4.15
CA GLN A 67 5.88 9.93 -5.28
C GLN A 67 6.75 10.00 -6.56
N THR A 68 8.02 10.37 -6.43
CA THR A 68 8.90 10.68 -7.57
C THR A 68 9.27 9.49 -8.45
N THR A 69 9.04 8.26 -7.98
CA THR A 69 9.30 7.03 -8.72
C THR A 69 8.05 6.44 -9.38
N VAL A 70 6.87 7.00 -9.10
CA VAL A 70 5.58 6.47 -9.57
C VAL A 70 5.19 7.13 -10.90
N GLN A 71 5.17 6.33 -11.96
CA GLN A 71 4.79 6.68 -13.33
C GLN A 71 3.44 6.06 -13.72
N ASP A 72 2.87 6.43 -14.88
CA ASP A 72 1.52 6.07 -15.33
C ASP A 72 1.12 4.61 -15.08
N VAL A 73 1.89 3.64 -15.61
CA VAL A 73 1.61 2.21 -15.44
C VAL A 73 1.70 1.79 -13.97
N SER A 74 2.74 2.24 -13.26
CA SER A 74 2.90 1.92 -11.83
C SER A 74 1.81 2.53 -10.94
N TRP A 75 1.30 3.70 -11.33
CA TRP A 75 0.19 4.39 -10.67
C TRP A 75 -1.10 3.58 -10.84
N MET A 76 -1.44 3.19 -12.07
CA MET A 76 -2.63 2.37 -12.35
C MET A 76 -2.54 1.01 -11.65
N LYS A 77 -1.38 0.35 -11.72
CA LYS A 77 -1.11 -0.90 -10.99
C LYS A 77 -1.26 -0.74 -9.48
N ALA A 78 -0.92 0.41 -8.91
CA ALA A 78 -1.15 0.67 -7.49
C ALA A 78 -2.61 0.99 -7.15
N MET A 79 -3.37 1.59 -8.07
CA MET A 79 -4.77 1.99 -7.88
C MET A 79 -5.75 0.84 -8.04
N ILE A 80 -5.54 -0.10 -8.95
CA ILE A 80 -6.41 -1.29 -9.09
C ILE A 80 -6.63 -2.03 -7.75
N PRO A 81 -5.57 -2.42 -6.99
CA PRO A 81 -5.77 -3.06 -5.70
C PRO A 81 -6.26 -2.10 -4.61
N HIS A 82 -6.14 -0.77 -4.77
CA HIS A 82 -6.75 0.21 -3.85
C HIS A 82 -8.27 0.24 -4.04
N HIS A 83 -8.72 0.36 -5.29
CA HIS A 83 -10.13 0.32 -5.66
C HIS A 83 -10.80 -1.00 -5.27
N SER A 84 -10.09 -2.10 -5.47
CA SER A 84 -10.52 -3.43 -5.06
C SER A 84 -10.85 -3.52 -3.55
N ILE A 85 -10.13 -2.79 -2.69
CA ILE A 85 -10.40 -2.75 -1.25
C ILE A 85 -11.68 -1.96 -0.95
N ALA A 86 -11.91 -0.87 -1.69
CA ALA A 86 -13.14 -0.08 -1.57
C ALA A 86 -14.37 -0.90 -1.95
N ILE A 87 -14.27 -1.72 -3.01
CA ILE A 87 -15.31 -2.67 -3.41
C ILE A 87 -15.55 -3.71 -2.30
N LEU A 88 -14.49 -4.38 -1.83
CA LEU A 88 -14.59 -5.37 -0.74
C LEU A 88 -15.34 -4.80 0.47
N THR A 89 -14.95 -3.60 0.89
CA THR A 89 -15.50 -2.96 2.08
C THR A 89 -16.95 -2.51 1.85
N SER A 90 -17.25 -1.93 0.70
CA SER A 90 -18.59 -1.44 0.35
C SER A 90 -19.61 -2.57 0.20
N GLU A 91 -19.18 -3.73 -0.31
CA GLU A 91 -20.04 -4.92 -0.43
C GLU A 91 -20.27 -5.64 0.90
N ARG A 92 -19.25 -5.70 1.77
CA ARG A 92 -19.32 -6.52 3.00
C ARG A 92 -19.68 -5.75 4.26
N ALA A 93 -19.63 -4.42 4.24
CA ALA A 93 -19.98 -3.61 5.41
C ALA A 93 -21.47 -3.68 5.73
N GLU A 94 -21.80 -3.83 7.01
CA GLU A 94 -23.15 -3.76 7.52
C GLU A 94 -23.65 -2.31 7.52
N ILE A 95 -24.30 -1.90 6.43
CA ILE A 95 -24.81 -0.54 6.23
C ILE A 95 -26.33 -0.58 6.23
N SER A 96 -26.94 0.06 7.22
CA SER A 96 -28.40 0.09 7.44
C SER A 96 -29.07 1.37 6.95
N ASP A 97 -28.39 2.53 6.98
CA ASP A 97 -28.93 3.78 6.44
C ASP A 97 -28.96 3.73 4.90
N SER A 98 -30.15 3.93 4.31
CA SER A 98 -30.38 3.80 2.88
C SER A 98 -29.57 4.79 2.03
N ARG A 99 -29.26 5.98 2.56
CA ARG A 99 -28.44 6.98 1.87
C ARG A 99 -26.99 6.53 1.80
N VAL A 100 -26.50 5.90 2.88
CA VAL A 100 -25.14 5.35 2.94
C VAL A 100 -25.02 4.12 2.04
N ARG A 101 -26.05 3.26 2.00
CA ARG A 101 -26.09 2.12 1.07
C ARG A 101 -26.05 2.57 -0.38
N SER A 102 -26.88 3.55 -0.74
CA SER A 102 -26.87 4.16 -2.07
C SER A 102 -25.50 4.77 -2.44
N LEU A 103 -24.78 5.36 -1.48
CA LEU A 103 -23.42 5.83 -1.69
C LEU A 103 -22.44 4.67 -1.94
N ALA A 104 -22.51 3.61 -1.15
CA ALA A 104 -21.66 2.42 -1.31
C ALA A 104 -21.85 1.75 -2.67
N ASP A 105 -23.11 1.65 -3.14
CA ASP A 105 -23.42 1.03 -4.43
C ASP A 105 -22.84 1.85 -5.60
N ARG A 106 -22.93 3.20 -5.54
CA ARG A 106 -22.28 4.08 -6.53
C ARG A 106 -20.76 3.97 -6.50
N ILE A 107 -20.16 3.82 -5.32
CA ILE A 107 -18.71 3.60 -5.18
C ILE A 107 -18.34 2.29 -5.86
N ILE A 108 -19.08 1.20 -5.63
CA ILE A 108 -18.79 -0.10 -6.26
C ILE A 108 -18.84 0.00 -7.78
N GLU A 109 -19.89 0.63 -8.34
CA GLU A 109 -20.06 0.80 -9.78
C GLU A 109 -18.89 1.57 -10.40
N ALA A 110 -18.62 2.78 -9.89
CA ALA A 110 -17.54 3.63 -10.39
C ALA A 110 -16.18 2.94 -10.30
N GLN A 111 -15.88 2.28 -9.17
CA GLN A 111 -14.57 1.65 -8.95
C GLN A 111 -14.36 0.43 -9.87
N ARG A 112 -15.42 -0.29 -10.26
CA ARG A 112 -15.33 -1.39 -11.24
C ARG A 112 -15.05 -0.85 -12.65
N GLU A 113 -15.71 0.23 -13.04
CA GLU A 113 -15.47 0.90 -14.32
C GLU A 113 -14.02 1.43 -14.41
N GLU A 114 -13.56 2.14 -13.37
CA GLU A 114 -12.19 2.66 -13.28
C GLU A 114 -11.14 1.54 -13.31
N ILE A 115 -11.40 0.38 -12.68
CA ILE A 115 -10.50 -0.79 -12.77
C ILE A 115 -10.42 -1.31 -14.21
N ALA A 116 -11.54 -1.39 -14.93
CA ALA A 116 -11.55 -1.87 -16.30
C ALA A 116 -10.79 -0.90 -17.23
N GLU A 117 -10.99 0.40 -17.05
CA GLU A 117 -10.26 1.45 -17.78
C GLU A 117 -8.75 1.36 -17.51
N MET A 118 -8.34 1.29 -16.24
CA MET A 118 -6.93 1.17 -15.88
C MET A 118 -6.28 -0.09 -16.48
N LYS A 119 -6.97 -1.23 -16.47
CA LYS A 119 -6.47 -2.47 -17.10
C LYS A 119 -6.25 -2.28 -18.61
N ALA A 120 -7.23 -1.72 -19.30
CA ALA A 120 -7.12 -1.47 -20.74
C ALA A 120 -5.97 -0.51 -21.09
N LEU A 121 -5.79 0.55 -20.29
CA LEU A 121 -4.69 1.51 -20.48
C LEU A 121 -3.31 0.91 -20.18
N ILE A 122 -3.20 0.07 -19.14
CA ILE A 122 -1.95 -0.67 -18.87
C ILE A 122 -1.58 -1.54 -20.07
N ASP A 123 -2.54 -2.32 -20.58
CA ASP A 123 -2.30 -3.22 -21.71
C ASP A 123 -1.88 -2.45 -22.97
N ASP A 124 -2.54 -1.31 -23.26
CA ASP A 124 -2.17 -0.44 -24.39
C ASP A 124 -0.76 0.15 -24.24
N LEU A 125 -0.42 0.71 -23.07
CA LEU A 125 0.88 1.33 -22.83
C LEU A 125 2.02 0.31 -22.87
N GLU A 126 1.86 -0.86 -22.25
CA GLU A 126 2.87 -1.92 -22.25
C GLU A 126 3.06 -2.55 -23.64
N SER A 127 2.04 -2.51 -24.50
CA SER A 127 2.16 -3.00 -25.89
C SER A 127 2.95 -2.09 -26.83
N ARG A 128 3.20 -0.84 -26.42
CA ARG A 128 3.91 0.18 -27.20
C ARG A 128 5.41 0.25 -26.88
N GLU A 129 5.86 -0.46 -25.86
CA GLU A 129 7.26 -0.61 -25.46
C GLU A 129 7.91 -1.83 -26.13
#